data_AF-A0A453GGW9-F1
#
_entry.id   AF-A0A453GGW9-F1
#
_cell.length_a   1.000
_cell.length_b   1.000
_cell.length_c   1.000
_cell.angle_alpha   90.00
_cell.angle_beta   90.00
_cell.angle_gamma   90.00
#
_symmetry.space_group_name_H-M   'P 1'
#
loop_
_entity.id
_entity.type
_entity.pdbx_description
1 polymer ?
#
loop_
_entity_poly.entity_id
_entity_poly.type
_entity_poly.pdbx_seq_one_letter_code
_entity_poly.pdbx_strand_id
1 'polypeptide(L)'
;NSFYTGLTATEFFFHTMGGREGLVDTAVKTAETGYMSRRLMKGLEDLSVFYDQTVRNASGGIVQFVYGDDGMDPVKMEGKGGNPLNLDQLFMKVMATCPQRGHETLSPEAISQMLNDKLSEQDPSAGGCSDRFKELLTKFVGNRIKMLRNTRRALHLDEDHVGRKDSSIEECVAANISGIAAKQLQVFLDTCLSRYHSKIIEAGASIGAIGAQSIGEPGTQMTLKTFHFAGVASMNVTLGVPRIKEIINAAKKISTPIITAELLSGQDESFGVKVKRCIEKVVLGEV
;
A
#
# COMPACT_ATOMS: atom_id res chain seq x y z
N ASN A 1 -39.22 -19.06 3.16
CA ASN A 1 -39.12 -19.72 1.83
C ASN A 1 -37.94 -19.18 1.02
N SER A 2 -37.48 -19.89 -0.01
CA SER A 2 -36.54 -19.36 -1.02
C SER A 2 -37.31 -18.77 -2.21
N PHE A 3 -36.64 -17.96 -3.05
CA PHE A 3 -37.26 -17.46 -4.29
C PHE A 3 -37.73 -18.59 -5.22
N TYR A 4 -37.04 -19.73 -5.21
CA TYR A 4 -37.41 -20.91 -5.99
C TYR A 4 -38.70 -21.57 -5.46
N THR A 5 -38.84 -21.67 -4.13
CA THR A 5 -40.03 -22.27 -3.52
C THR A 5 -41.24 -21.32 -3.49
N GLY A 6 -41.04 -20.04 -3.83
CA GLY A 6 -42.06 -18.99 -3.78
C GLY A 6 -42.19 -18.36 -2.38
N LEU A 7 -42.43 -17.05 -2.33
CA LEU A 7 -42.66 -16.30 -1.10
C LEU A 7 -44.16 -16.25 -0.78
N THR A 8 -44.52 -16.38 0.50
CA THR A 8 -45.89 -16.09 0.96
C THR A 8 -46.21 -14.60 0.80
N ALA A 9 -47.49 -14.23 0.82
CA ALA A 9 -47.90 -12.83 0.60
C ALA A 9 -47.26 -11.85 1.61
N THR A 10 -47.11 -12.26 2.88
CA THR A 10 -46.45 -11.45 3.92
C THR A 10 -44.93 -11.39 3.73
N GLU A 11 -44.28 -12.51 3.41
CA GLU A 11 -42.84 -12.54 3.08
C GLU A 11 -42.52 -11.67 1.86
N PHE A 12 -43.36 -11.69 0.83
CA PHE A 12 -43.22 -10.84 -0.36
C PHE A 12 -43.36 -9.35 -0.02
N PHE A 13 -44.29 -9.00 0.88
CA PHE A 13 -44.45 -7.63 1.35
C PHE A 13 -43.22 -7.14 2.12
N PHE A 14 -42.67 -7.94 3.04
CA PHE A 14 -41.41 -7.58 3.72
C PHE A 14 -40.21 -7.52 2.78
N HIS A 15 -40.14 -8.42 1.79
CA HIS A 15 -39.10 -8.40 0.77
C HIS A 15 -39.15 -7.12 -0.07
N THR A 16 -40.34 -6.72 -0.51
CA THR A 16 -40.52 -5.48 -1.29
C THR A 16 -40.23 -4.22 -0.46
N MET A 17 -40.49 -4.22 0.85
CA MET A 17 -40.07 -3.15 1.75
C MET A 17 -38.54 -2.96 1.77
N GLY A 18 -37.78 -4.06 1.95
CA GLY A 18 -36.32 -4.01 1.92
C GLY A 18 -35.77 -3.59 0.55
N GLY A 19 -36.37 -4.10 -0.54
CA GLY A 19 -36.01 -3.72 -1.91
C GLY A 19 -36.24 -2.23 -2.19
N ARG A 20 -37.38 -1.68 -1.74
CA ARG A 20 -37.69 -0.25 -1.90
C ARG A 20 -36.70 0.63 -1.16
N GLU A 21 -36.30 0.27 0.05
CA GLU A 21 -35.29 1.02 0.80
C GLU A 21 -33.96 1.09 0.04
N GLY A 22 -33.47 -0.04 -0.49
CA GLY A 22 -32.24 -0.07 -1.29
C GLY A 22 -32.30 0.78 -2.57
N LEU A 23 -33.44 0.77 -3.27
CA LEU A 23 -33.64 1.60 -4.47
C LEU A 23 -33.64 3.10 -4.15
N VAL A 24 -34.34 3.50 -3.08
CA VAL A 24 -34.38 4.90 -2.64
C VAL A 24 -33.00 5.37 -2.18
N ASP A 25 -32.29 4.53 -1.43
CA ASP A 25 -30.95 4.81 -0.94
C ASP A 25 -29.94 5.03 -2.09
N THR A 26 -30.03 4.21 -3.13
CA THR A 26 -29.23 4.36 -4.36
C THR A 26 -29.50 5.70 -5.06
N ALA A 27 -30.77 6.11 -5.15
CA ALA A 27 -31.16 7.36 -5.78
C ALA A 27 -30.63 8.59 -5.01
N VAL A 28 -30.76 8.60 -3.68
CA VAL A 28 -30.28 9.72 -2.83
C VAL A 28 -28.76 9.83 -2.87
N LYS A 29 -28.06 8.70 -2.74
CA LYS A 29 -26.59 8.68 -2.63
C LYS A 29 -25.89 9.11 -3.92
N THR A 30 -26.50 8.86 -5.08
CA THR A 30 -25.96 9.33 -6.37
C THR A 30 -25.87 10.85 -6.43
N ALA A 31 -26.89 11.56 -5.94
CA ALA A 31 -26.90 13.02 -5.92
C ALA A 31 -25.87 13.59 -4.93
N GLU A 32 -25.76 13.01 -3.73
CA GLU A 32 -24.83 13.50 -2.71
C GLU A 32 -23.36 13.30 -3.10
N THR A 33 -23.03 12.11 -3.64
CA THR A 33 -21.66 11.77 -4.06
C THR A 33 -21.23 12.57 -5.29
N GLY A 34 -22.14 12.83 -6.24
CA GLY A 34 -21.88 13.70 -7.39
C GLY A 34 -21.56 15.14 -6.97
N TYR A 35 -22.33 15.71 -6.02
CA TYR A 35 -22.05 17.04 -5.49
C TYR A 35 -20.70 17.11 -4.77
N MET A 36 -20.37 16.09 -3.98
CA MET A 36 -19.08 15.98 -3.30
C MET A 36 -17.91 15.91 -4.29
N SER A 37 -18.00 15.04 -5.30
CA SER A 37 -16.98 14.88 -6.33
C SER A 37 -16.73 16.21 -7.09
N ARG A 38 -17.80 16.91 -7.47
CA ARG A 38 -17.69 18.24 -8.11
C ARG A 38 -16.96 19.25 -7.21
N ARG A 39 -17.23 19.25 -5.90
CA ARG A 39 -16.57 20.15 -4.96
C ARG A 39 -15.08 19.85 -4.80
N LEU A 40 -14.73 18.57 -4.73
CA LEU A 40 -13.33 18.14 -4.70
C LEU A 40 -12.60 18.57 -5.96
N MET A 41 -13.20 18.37 -7.13
CA MET A 41 -12.62 18.78 -8.40
C MET A 41 -12.36 20.29 -8.42
N LYS A 42 -13.35 21.10 -8.04
CA LYS A 42 -13.20 22.56 -7.99
C LYS A 42 -12.19 23.06 -6.96
N GLY A 43 -11.97 22.32 -5.89
CA GLY A 43 -10.98 22.68 -4.87
C GLY A 43 -9.55 22.29 -5.21
N LEU A 44 -9.36 21.30 -6.09
CA LEU A 44 -8.06 20.71 -6.40
C LEU A 44 -7.61 20.94 -7.86
N GLU A 45 -8.47 21.45 -8.74
CA GLU A 45 -8.15 21.62 -10.18
C GLU A 45 -6.90 22.46 -10.46
N ASP A 46 -6.55 23.37 -9.55
CA ASP A 46 -5.40 24.28 -9.68
C ASP A 46 -4.05 23.64 -9.32
N LEU A 47 -4.03 22.40 -8.81
CA LEU A 47 -2.81 21.76 -8.35
C LEU A 47 -2.11 20.98 -9.47
N SER A 48 -0.86 21.35 -9.74
CA SER A 48 0.01 20.69 -10.73
C SER A 48 1.45 20.55 -10.23
N VAL A 49 2.17 19.61 -10.82
CA VAL A 49 3.60 19.40 -10.56
C VAL A 49 4.42 20.33 -11.45
N PHE A 50 5.41 21.02 -10.88
CA PHE A 50 6.34 21.89 -11.61
C PHE A 50 7.64 21.16 -11.94
N TYR A 51 8.46 21.74 -12.84
CA TYR A 51 9.73 21.14 -13.28
C TYR A 51 10.77 20.95 -12.17
N ASP A 52 10.63 21.69 -11.07
CA ASP A 52 11.44 21.52 -9.86
C ASP A 52 10.92 20.40 -8.94
N GLN A 53 9.97 19.59 -9.42
CA GLN A 53 9.28 18.51 -8.69
C GLN A 53 8.44 18.94 -7.50
N THR A 54 8.15 20.25 -7.39
CA THR A 54 7.23 20.78 -6.37
C THR A 54 5.79 20.79 -6.88
N VAL A 55 4.83 20.58 -5.98
CA VAL A 55 3.40 20.73 -6.25
C VAL A 55 2.99 22.14 -5.88
N ARG A 56 2.43 22.88 -6.84
CA ARG A 56 2.00 24.27 -6.62
C ARG A 56 0.56 24.47 -7.04
N ASN A 57 -0.05 25.51 -6.48
CA ASN A 57 -1.33 26.03 -6.94
C ASN A 57 -1.13 27.04 -8.09
N ALA A 58 -2.23 27.48 -8.71
CA ALA A 58 -2.22 28.47 -9.78
C ALA A 58 -1.62 29.84 -9.38
N SER A 59 -1.61 30.18 -8.09
CA SER A 59 -0.99 31.41 -7.56
C SER A 59 0.53 31.29 -7.33
N GLY A 60 1.12 30.13 -7.60
CA GLY A 60 2.55 29.85 -7.36
C GLY A 60 2.89 29.48 -5.91
N GLY A 61 1.89 29.33 -5.04
CA GLY A 61 2.05 28.83 -3.69
C GLY A 61 2.37 27.33 -3.71
N ILE A 62 3.45 26.94 -3.02
CA ILE A 62 3.88 25.55 -2.89
C ILE A 62 2.99 24.86 -1.86
N VAL A 63 2.38 23.73 -2.25
CA VAL A 63 1.55 22.88 -1.38
C VAL A 63 2.36 21.68 -0.88
N GLN A 64 3.19 21.08 -1.74
CA GLN A 64 4.12 20.00 -1.38
C GLN A 64 5.47 20.22 -2.06
N PHE A 65 6.57 19.96 -1.36
CA PHE A 65 7.92 20.02 -1.94
C PHE A 65 8.21 18.86 -2.88
N VAL A 66 7.67 17.69 -2.57
CA VAL A 66 7.75 16.48 -3.39
C VAL A 66 6.35 15.88 -3.42
N TYR A 67 5.86 15.54 -4.61
CA TYR A 67 4.55 14.90 -4.77
C TYR A 67 4.49 13.60 -3.97
N GLY A 68 3.52 13.46 -3.06
CA GLY A 68 3.28 12.19 -2.35
C GLY A 68 4.41 11.75 -1.39
N ASP A 69 5.37 12.63 -1.06
CA ASP A 69 6.59 12.30 -0.28
C ASP A 69 7.56 11.33 -0.98
N ASP A 70 7.25 10.87 -2.19
CA ASP A 70 8.07 9.92 -2.96
C ASP A 70 8.35 10.35 -4.41
N GLY A 71 7.59 11.31 -4.94
CA GLY A 71 7.72 11.83 -6.31
C GLY A 71 7.24 10.85 -7.37
N MET A 72 6.45 9.85 -6.98
CA MET A 72 6.12 8.71 -7.83
C MET A 72 4.70 8.81 -8.42
N ASP A 73 4.52 8.29 -9.63
CA ASP A 73 3.23 8.27 -10.32
C ASP A 73 2.36 7.08 -9.83
N PRO A 74 1.21 7.33 -9.17
CA PRO A 74 0.34 6.27 -8.66
C PRO A 74 -0.15 5.32 -9.74
N VAL A 75 -0.29 5.78 -11.00
CA VAL A 75 -0.74 4.95 -12.12
C VAL A 75 0.31 3.89 -12.48
N LYS A 76 1.58 4.20 -12.28
CA LYS A 76 2.72 3.34 -12.65
C LYS A 76 3.18 2.43 -11.51
N MET A 77 2.51 2.42 -10.36
CA MET A 77 2.87 1.58 -9.20
C MET A 77 2.58 0.09 -9.46
N GLU A 78 3.52 -0.79 -9.08
CA GLU A 78 3.39 -2.26 -9.32
C GLU A 78 3.19 -3.08 -8.04
N GLY A 79 3.74 -2.60 -6.93
CA GLY A 79 3.78 -3.35 -5.68
C GLY A 79 2.54 -3.12 -4.82
N LYS A 80 2.23 -4.11 -3.97
CA LYS A 80 1.18 -3.97 -2.95
C LYS A 80 1.58 -2.84 -1.98
N GLY A 81 0.59 -2.05 -1.56
CA GLY A 81 0.78 -0.96 -0.61
C GLY A 81 1.48 0.28 -1.17
N GLY A 82 1.43 0.50 -2.49
CA GLY A 82 2.01 1.69 -3.13
C GLY A 82 3.52 1.60 -3.38
N ASN A 83 4.09 0.38 -3.38
CA ASN A 83 5.50 0.22 -3.72
C ASN A 83 5.73 0.40 -5.22
N PRO A 84 6.79 1.09 -5.65
CA PRO A 84 7.03 1.36 -7.07
C PRO A 84 7.31 0.09 -7.85
N LEU A 85 8.02 -0.89 -7.28
CA LEU A 85 8.43 -2.11 -7.97
C LEU A 85 8.00 -3.37 -7.23
N ASN A 86 7.57 -4.37 -7.99
CA ASN A 86 7.43 -5.74 -7.50
C ASN A 86 8.74 -6.51 -7.77
N LEU A 87 9.66 -6.46 -6.80
CA LEU A 87 11.00 -7.05 -6.97
C LEU A 87 10.98 -8.57 -7.17
N ASP A 88 10.05 -9.29 -6.54
CA ASP A 88 9.95 -10.74 -6.70
C ASP A 88 9.59 -11.13 -8.13
N GLN A 89 8.58 -10.49 -8.71
CA GLN A 89 8.17 -10.76 -10.08
C GLN A 89 9.23 -10.31 -11.09
N LEU A 90 9.88 -9.17 -10.82
CA LEU A 90 10.95 -8.67 -11.67
C LEU A 90 12.16 -9.60 -11.67
N PHE A 91 12.54 -10.11 -10.49
CA PHE A 91 13.63 -11.07 -10.35
C PHE A 91 13.32 -12.36 -11.10
N MET A 92 12.12 -12.94 -10.92
CA MET A 92 11.70 -14.14 -11.66
C MET A 92 11.74 -13.92 -13.18
N LYS A 93 11.28 -12.76 -13.66
CA LYS A 93 11.34 -12.41 -15.09
C LYS A 93 12.78 -12.40 -15.60
N VAL A 94 13.71 -11.82 -14.86
CA VAL A 94 15.12 -11.75 -15.27
C VAL A 94 15.76 -13.14 -15.28
N MET A 95 15.50 -13.96 -14.27
CA MET A 95 15.99 -15.34 -14.20
C MET A 95 15.49 -16.19 -15.38
N ALA A 96 14.23 -15.99 -15.80
CA ALA A 96 13.67 -16.69 -16.96
C ALA A 96 14.20 -16.16 -18.31
N THR A 97 14.41 -14.84 -18.43
CA THR A 97 14.83 -14.21 -19.70
C THR A 97 16.32 -14.43 -19.98
N CYS A 98 17.13 -14.45 -18.93
CA CYS A 98 18.57 -14.69 -19.00
C CYS A 98 18.90 -16.03 -18.31
N PRO A 99 18.69 -17.19 -18.95
CA PRO A 99 19.05 -18.48 -18.35
C PRO A 99 20.57 -18.55 -18.16
N GLN A 100 20.99 -19.17 -17.06
CA GLN A 100 22.39 -19.31 -16.71
C GLN A 100 23.08 -20.24 -17.74
N ARG A 101 24.00 -19.69 -18.54
CA ARG A 101 24.86 -20.49 -19.43
C ARG A 101 26.13 -20.84 -18.67
N GLY A 102 26.15 -21.99 -18.00
CA GLY A 102 27.28 -22.51 -17.22
C GLY A 102 27.03 -22.55 -15.70
N HIS A 103 28.04 -22.99 -14.92
CA HIS A 103 27.96 -23.13 -13.46
C HIS A 103 28.51 -21.92 -12.68
N GLU A 104 28.81 -20.81 -13.35
CA GLU A 104 29.34 -19.61 -12.68
C GLU A 104 28.22 -18.92 -11.87
N THR A 105 28.22 -19.20 -10.57
CA THR A 105 27.40 -18.50 -9.58
C THR A 105 28.26 -17.52 -8.82
N LEU A 106 27.72 -16.34 -8.53
CA LEU A 106 28.41 -15.36 -7.72
C LEU A 106 28.48 -15.79 -6.25
N SER A 107 29.58 -15.45 -5.58
CA SER A 107 29.66 -15.57 -4.14
C SER A 107 28.70 -14.58 -3.46
N PRO A 108 28.19 -14.88 -2.26
CA PRO A 108 27.35 -13.97 -1.50
C PRO A 108 27.96 -12.57 -1.32
N GLU A 109 29.28 -12.50 -1.19
CA GLU A 109 30.04 -11.26 -1.00
C GLU A 109 30.14 -10.47 -2.30
N ALA A 110 30.38 -11.14 -3.43
CA ALA A 110 30.41 -10.51 -4.74
C ALA A 110 29.05 -9.91 -5.11
N ILE A 111 27.93 -10.54 -4.72
CA ILE A 111 26.58 -9.98 -4.91
C ILE A 111 26.42 -8.67 -4.14
N SER A 112 26.87 -8.62 -2.89
CA SER A 112 26.82 -7.39 -2.09
C SER A 112 27.73 -6.30 -2.64
N GLN A 113 28.92 -6.64 -3.13
CA GLN A 113 29.83 -5.68 -3.78
C GLN A 113 29.19 -5.09 -5.03
N MET A 114 28.70 -5.91 -5.95
CA MET A 114 28.04 -5.42 -7.18
C MET A 114 26.83 -4.53 -6.91
N LEU A 115 26.06 -4.82 -5.85
CA LEU A 115 24.97 -3.95 -5.42
C LEU A 115 25.49 -2.59 -4.94
N ASN A 116 26.50 -2.59 -4.06
CA ASN A 116 27.06 -1.35 -3.51
C ASN A 116 27.71 -0.50 -4.61
N ASP A 117 28.44 -1.12 -5.54
CA ASP A 117 29.04 -0.46 -6.69
C ASP A 117 27.95 0.24 -7.52
N LYS A 118 26.88 -0.48 -7.88
CA LYS A 118 25.75 0.07 -8.64
C LYS A 118 24.97 1.17 -7.89
N LEU A 119 24.88 1.09 -6.57
CA LEU A 119 24.24 2.13 -5.76
C LEU A 119 25.14 3.37 -5.58
N SER A 120 26.46 3.20 -5.62
CA SER A 120 27.44 4.28 -5.53
C SER A 120 27.65 5.04 -6.84
N GLU A 121 27.48 4.37 -7.99
CA GLU A 121 27.49 4.98 -9.34
C GLU A 121 26.32 5.96 -9.55
N GLN A 122 25.29 5.91 -8.71
CA GLN A 122 24.09 6.74 -8.80
C GLN A 122 24.25 8.02 -7.95
N ASP A 123 24.72 9.10 -8.58
CA ASP A 123 24.87 10.41 -7.95
C ASP A 123 23.51 11.05 -7.56
N PRO A 124 23.44 11.78 -6.43
CA PRO A 124 22.23 12.45 -5.95
C PRO A 124 21.77 13.63 -6.82
N SER A 125 22.60 14.13 -7.74
CA SER A 125 22.33 15.34 -8.54
C SER A 125 21.39 15.13 -9.73
N ALA A 126 21.10 13.89 -10.14
CA ALA A 126 20.32 13.58 -11.35
C ALA A 126 18.98 12.89 -11.04
N GLY A 127 18.32 13.27 -9.93
CA GLY A 127 17.09 12.60 -9.48
C GLY A 127 17.39 11.20 -8.92
N GLY A 128 18.38 11.13 -8.03
CA GLY A 128 18.87 9.89 -7.45
C GLY A 128 17.77 9.06 -6.77
N CYS A 129 17.99 7.75 -6.68
CA CYS A 129 17.08 6.84 -6.00
C CYS A 129 16.84 7.26 -4.54
N SER A 130 15.57 7.28 -4.12
CA SER A 130 15.19 7.51 -2.73
C SER A 130 15.89 6.53 -1.79
N ASP A 131 16.28 6.99 -0.61
CA ASP A 131 16.89 6.15 0.43
C ASP A 131 15.99 4.96 0.78
N ARG A 132 14.67 5.16 0.79
CA ARG A 132 13.68 4.08 0.97
C ARG A 132 13.83 2.99 -0.08
N PHE A 133 14.09 3.35 -1.33
CA PHE A 133 14.29 2.38 -2.41
C PHE A 133 15.61 1.62 -2.24
N LYS A 134 16.70 2.31 -1.86
CA LYS A 134 18.00 1.68 -1.58
C LYS A 134 17.89 0.66 -0.44
N GLU A 135 17.20 1.00 0.64
CA GLU A 135 16.92 0.10 1.75
C GLU A 135 16.08 -1.11 1.31
N LEU A 136 15.04 -0.89 0.50
CA LEU A 136 14.18 -1.95 -0.01
C LEU A 136 14.98 -2.94 -0.87
N LEU A 137 15.80 -2.43 -1.80
CA LEU A 137 16.65 -3.25 -2.65
C LEU A 137 17.70 -4.02 -1.84
N THR A 138 18.33 -3.37 -0.86
CA THR A 138 19.32 -4.00 0.04
C THR A 138 18.69 -5.11 0.87
N LYS A 139 17.47 -4.87 1.41
CA LYS A 139 16.72 -5.88 2.15
C LYS A 139 16.34 -7.07 1.27
N PHE A 140 15.93 -6.81 0.03
CA PHE A 140 15.58 -7.87 -0.93
C PHE A 140 16.79 -8.74 -1.29
N VAL A 141 17.91 -8.11 -1.69
CA VAL A 141 19.15 -8.81 -2.01
C VAL A 141 19.69 -9.55 -0.77
N GLY A 142 19.61 -8.94 0.41
CA GLY A 142 19.97 -9.57 1.68
C GLY A 142 19.15 -10.83 1.99
N ASN A 143 17.84 -10.82 1.72
CA ASN A 143 17.00 -12.01 1.86
C ASN A 143 17.37 -13.12 0.86
N ARG A 144 17.73 -12.75 -0.38
CA ARG A 144 18.21 -13.71 -1.40
C ARG A 144 19.56 -14.31 -1.02
N ILE A 145 20.47 -13.50 -0.47
CA ILE A 145 21.75 -13.99 0.07
C ILE A 145 21.53 -14.96 1.24
N LYS A 146 20.58 -14.67 2.15
CA LYS A 146 20.22 -15.60 3.23
C LYS A 146 19.70 -16.93 2.68
N MET A 147 18.86 -16.89 1.65
CA MET A 147 18.36 -18.10 0.97
C MET A 147 19.51 -18.90 0.36
N LEU A 148 20.43 -18.25 -0.36
CA LEU A 148 21.62 -18.88 -0.93
C LEU A 148 22.50 -19.55 0.15
N ARG A 149 22.75 -18.86 1.28
CA ARG A 149 23.51 -19.42 2.40
C ARG A 149 22.80 -20.63 3.03
N ASN A 150 21.49 -20.55 3.21
CA ASN A 150 20.71 -21.66 3.76
C ASN A 150 20.74 -22.89 2.83
N THR A 151 20.65 -22.69 1.51
CA THR A 151 20.77 -23.78 0.54
C THR A 151 22.18 -24.39 0.55
N ARG A 152 23.24 -23.58 0.62
CA ARG A 152 24.63 -24.09 0.73
C ARG A 152 24.86 -24.88 2.01
N ARG A 153 24.34 -24.41 3.15
CA ARG A 153 24.40 -25.14 4.43
C ARG A 153 23.61 -26.44 4.39
N ALA A 154 22.42 -26.45 3.81
CA ALA A 154 21.59 -27.65 3.68
C ALA A 154 22.22 -28.72 2.80
N LEU A 155 23.06 -28.32 1.84
CA LEU A 155 23.82 -29.20 0.97
C LEU A 155 25.25 -29.48 1.47
N HIS A 156 25.60 -29.04 2.69
CA HIS A 156 26.93 -29.23 3.29
C HIS A 156 28.11 -28.73 2.43
N LEU A 157 27.88 -27.71 1.59
CA LEU A 157 28.89 -27.13 0.70
C LEU A 157 29.84 -26.12 1.38
N ASP A 158 29.61 -25.79 2.66
CA ASP A 158 30.44 -24.86 3.45
C ASP A 158 31.63 -25.57 4.15
N GLU A 159 31.66 -26.91 4.20
CA GLU A 159 32.82 -27.63 4.74
C GLU A 159 33.80 -28.00 3.62
N ASP A 160 35.03 -27.53 3.75
CA ASP A 160 36.17 -27.84 2.87
C ASP A 160 36.51 -29.35 2.87
N HIS A 161 35.66 -30.17 2.26
CA HIS A 161 35.96 -31.57 1.97
C HIS A 161 36.57 -31.68 0.58
N VAL A 162 37.85 -31.37 0.54
CA VAL A 162 38.80 -31.69 -0.53
C VAL A 162 38.71 -33.20 -0.81
N GLY A 163 38.00 -33.62 -1.88
CA GLY A 163 38.21 -34.97 -2.43
C GLY A 163 37.05 -35.76 -3.04
N ARG A 164 35.84 -35.24 -3.27
CA ARG A 164 34.81 -36.00 -4.02
C ARG A 164 34.32 -35.29 -5.28
N LYS A 165 34.32 -36.05 -6.39
CA LYS A 165 33.70 -35.69 -7.68
C LYS A 165 32.20 -35.32 -7.56
N ASP A 166 31.57 -35.67 -6.44
CA ASP A 166 30.16 -35.37 -6.14
C ASP A 166 29.91 -33.88 -5.81
N SER A 167 30.94 -33.14 -5.39
CA SER A 167 30.86 -31.67 -5.17
C SER A 167 30.35 -30.92 -6.39
N SER A 168 30.70 -31.35 -7.61
CA SER A 168 30.24 -30.74 -8.86
C SER A 168 28.72 -30.85 -9.06
N ILE A 169 28.10 -31.94 -8.61
CA ILE A 169 26.66 -32.16 -8.81
C ILE A 169 25.89 -31.37 -7.74
N GLU A 170 26.36 -31.39 -6.49
CA GLU A 170 25.74 -30.63 -5.40
C GLU A 170 25.86 -29.12 -5.61
N GLU A 171 26.99 -28.64 -6.13
CA GLU A 171 27.16 -27.25 -6.56
C GLU A 171 26.23 -26.89 -7.73
N CYS A 172 26.06 -27.79 -8.69
CA CYS A 172 25.13 -27.60 -9.80
C CYS A 172 23.67 -27.54 -9.31
N VAL A 173 23.29 -28.40 -8.37
CA VAL A 173 21.97 -28.38 -7.74
C VAL A 173 21.76 -27.10 -6.94
N ALA A 174 22.76 -26.66 -6.16
CA ALA A 174 22.71 -25.39 -5.44
C ALA A 174 22.55 -24.19 -6.38
N ALA A 175 23.29 -24.20 -7.50
CA ALA A 175 23.22 -23.20 -8.55
C ALA A 175 21.83 -23.16 -9.22
N ASN A 176 21.24 -24.31 -9.52
CA ASN A 176 19.91 -24.38 -10.12
C ASN A 176 18.79 -23.93 -9.16
N ILE A 177 18.94 -24.17 -7.85
CA ILE A 177 17.91 -23.81 -6.87
C ILE A 177 17.96 -22.30 -6.52
N SER A 178 19.15 -21.76 -6.29
CA SER A 178 19.33 -20.43 -5.71
C SER A 178 20.48 -19.61 -6.29
N GLY A 179 21.20 -20.16 -7.27
CA GLY A 179 22.32 -19.50 -7.91
C GLY A 179 21.91 -18.25 -8.68
N ILE A 180 22.76 -17.23 -8.60
CA ILE A 180 22.59 -15.98 -9.34
C ILE A 180 23.88 -15.75 -10.14
N ALA A 181 23.74 -15.60 -11.45
CA ALA A 181 24.85 -15.24 -12.33
C ALA A 181 25.10 -13.73 -12.32
N ALA A 182 26.34 -13.31 -12.57
CA ALA A 182 26.71 -11.89 -12.61
C ALA A 182 25.88 -11.10 -13.63
N LYS A 183 25.69 -11.66 -14.82
CA LYS A 183 24.89 -11.04 -15.87
C LYS A 183 23.41 -10.91 -15.47
N GLN A 184 22.84 -11.90 -14.78
CA GLN A 184 21.46 -11.84 -14.31
C GLN A 184 21.28 -10.74 -13.26
N LEU A 185 22.21 -10.65 -12.31
CA LEU A 185 22.17 -9.60 -11.28
C LEU A 185 22.32 -8.21 -11.90
N GLN A 186 23.25 -8.04 -12.84
CA GLN A 186 23.44 -6.77 -13.54
C GLN A 186 22.16 -6.36 -14.30
N VAL A 187 21.60 -7.25 -15.12
CA VAL A 187 20.35 -6.97 -15.85
C VAL A 187 19.20 -6.67 -14.89
N PHE A 188 19.12 -7.36 -13.75
CA PHE A 188 18.12 -7.09 -12.73
C PHE A 188 18.27 -5.70 -12.13
N LEU A 189 19.48 -5.29 -11.74
CA LEU A 189 19.74 -3.97 -11.15
C LEU A 189 19.47 -2.85 -12.18
N ASP A 190 19.96 -3.00 -13.41
CA ASP A 190 19.74 -2.03 -14.48
C ASP A 190 18.23 -1.89 -14.81
N THR A 191 17.50 -3.00 -14.83
CA THR A 191 16.04 -2.99 -15.04
C THR A 191 15.31 -2.35 -13.87
N CYS A 192 15.72 -2.63 -12.62
CA CYS A 192 15.15 -1.99 -11.44
C CYS A 192 15.28 -0.46 -11.52
N LEU A 193 16.49 0.02 -11.81
CA LEU A 193 16.77 1.46 -11.89
C LEU A 193 16.01 2.12 -13.04
N SER A 194 16.08 1.54 -14.25
CA SER A 194 15.36 2.08 -15.42
C SER A 194 13.86 2.16 -15.18
N ARG A 195 13.25 1.11 -14.60
CA ARG A 195 11.81 1.14 -14.30
C ARG A 195 11.48 2.08 -13.16
N TYR A 196 12.34 2.23 -12.16
CA TYR A 196 12.15 3.18 -11.07
C TYR A 196 12.09 4.63 -11.59
N HIS A 197 13.06 5.04 -12.41
CA HIS A 197 13.06 6.40 -12.99
C HIS A 197 11.87 6.65 -13.92
N SER A 198 11.41 5.64 -14.67
CA SER A 198 10.22 5.76 -15.53
C SER A 198 8.91 6.02 -14.76
N LYS A 199 8.90 5.75 -13.45
CA LYS A 199 7.74 5.88 -12.56
C LYS A 199 7.68 7.23 -11.85
N ILE A 200 8.70 8.07 -11.98
CA ILE A 200 8.67 9.42 -11.44
C ILE A 200 7.53 10.18 -12.12
N ILE A 201 6.79 10.96 -11.34
CA ILE A 201 5.69 11.79 -11.85
C ILE A 201 6.23 12.80 -12.86
N GLU A 202 5.51 12.98 -13.96
CA GLU A 202 5.89 13.91 -15.01
C GLU A 202 5.56 15.35 -14.59
N ALA A 203 6.49 16.27 -14.83
CA ALA A 203 6.25 17.69 -14.63
C ALA A 203 5.11 18.17 -15.55
N GLY A 204 4.24 19.03 -15.01
CA GLY A 204 3.03 19.50 -15.67
C GLY A 204 1.81 18.60 -15.43
N ALA A 205 1.95 17.44 -14.77
CA ALA A 205 0.81 16.58 -14.45
C ALA A 205 -0.22 17.29 -13.55
N SER A 206 -1.49 17.17 -13.91
CA SER A 206 -2.64 17.72 -13.18
C SER A 206 -3.07 16.83 -12.01
N ILE A 207 -2.16 16.68 -11.04
CA ILE A 207 -2.33 15.77 -9.90
C ILE A 207 -3.56 16.06 -9.05
N GLY A 208 -4.04 17.31 -9.05
CA GLY A 208 -5.20 17.70 -8.26
C GLY A 208 -6.51 17.18 -8.83
N ALA A 209 -6.66 17.21 -10.16
CA ALA A 209 -7.80 16.62 -10.84
C ALA A 209 -7.83 15.09 -10.66
N ILE A 210 -6.66 14.45 -10.80
CA ILE A 210 -6.50 13.00 -10.58
C ILE A 210 -6.89 12.65 -9.14
N GLY A 211 -6.30 13.35 -8.15
CA GLY A 211 -6.60 13.12 -6.73
C GLY A 211 -8.06 13.37 -6.36
N ALA A 212 -8.68 14.41 -6.91
CA ALA A 212 -10.10 14.71 -6.70
C ALA A 212 -10.99 13.56 -7.18
N GLN A 213 -10.73 13.04 -8.38
CA GLN A 213 -11.49 11.93 -8.94
C GLN A 213 -11.23 10.63 -8.16
N SER A 214 -9.98 10.34 -7.80
CA SER A 214 -9.62 9.16 -7.02
C SER A 214 -10.27 9.11 -5.63
N ILE A 215 -10.60 10.25 -5.03
CA ILE A 215 -11.36 10.32 -3.78
C ILE A 215 -12.88 10.28 -4.05
N GLY A 216 -13.33 10.99 -5.08
CA GLY A 216 -14.76 11.13 -5.40
C GLY A 216 -15.41 9.85 -5.92
N GLU A 217 -14.73 9.10 -6.79
CA GLU A 217 -15.28 7.89 -7.42
C GLU A 217 -15.54 6.76 -6.39
N PRO A 218 -14.60 6.38 -5.50
CA PRO A 218 -14.88 5.38 -4.47
C PRO A 218 -15.99 5.81 -3.50
N GLY A 219 -16.21 7.11 -3.33
CA GLY A 219 -17.34 7.63 -2.57
C GLY A 219 -18.70 7.14 -3.08
N THR A 220 -18.81 6.87 -4.40
CA THR A 220 -20.02 6.28 -5.01
C THR A 220 -20.20 4.80 -4.66
N GLN A 221 -19.11 4.09 -4.32
CA GLN A 221 -19.11 2.67 -3.93
C GLN A 221 -19.20 2.47 -2.42
N MET A 222 -18.67 3.40 -1.62
CA MET A 222 -18.81 3.46 -0.16
C MET A 222 -20.24 3.80 0.30
N THR A 223 -21.21 3.70 -0.61
CA THR A 223 -22.64 3.88 -0.42
C THR A 223 -23.27 2.70 0.30
N LEU A 224 -22.60 1.56 0.47
CA LEU A 224 -23.14 0.50 1.32
C LEU A 224 -23.22 0.98 2.78
N LYS A 225 -24.43 0.86 3.32
CA LYS A 225 -24.79 1.09 4.72
C LYS A 225 -23.76 0.44 5.65
N THR A 226 -23.28 1.22 6.61
CA THR A 226 -22.45 0.88 7.77
C THR A 226 -23.08 -0.10 8.77
N PHE A 227 -24.11 -0.85 8.37
CA PHE A 227 -24.84 -1.76 9.26
C PHE A 227 -24.26 -3.19 9.27
N HIS A 228 -23.23 -3.47 8.47
CA HIS A 228 -22.46 -4.71 8.57
C HIS A 228 -21.15 -4.48 9.30
N PHE A 229 -21.22 -4.11 10.57
CA PHE A 229 -20.06 -4.22 11.46
C PHE A 229 -19.90 -5.68 11.90
N ALA A 230 -18.80 -6.31 11.46
CA ALA A 230 -18.22 -7.42 12.20
C ALA A 230 -17.45 -6.81 13.39
N GLY A 231 -18.01 -6.84 14.60
CA GLY A 231 -17.17 -6.84 15.82
C GLY A 231 -17.56 -5.99 17.02
N VAL A 232 -18.38 -4.92 16.91
CA VAL A 232 -18.79 -4.14 18.09
C VAL A 232 -20.23 -3.64 17.94
N ALA A 233 -21.19 -4.35 18.55
CA ALA A 233 -22.63 -4.15 18.35
C ALA A 233 -23.21 -2.87 18.99
N SER A 234 -22.45 -2.12 19.78
CA SER A 234 -22.98 -1.03 20.62
C SER A 234 -22.68 0.39 20.12
N MET A 235 -21.80 0.58 19.14
CA MET A 235 -21.39 1.92 18.68
C MET A 235 -21.66 2.12 17.19
N ASN A 236 -22.74 2.85 16.88
CA ASN A 236 -23.03 3.29 15.51
C ASN A 236 -22.11 4.45 15.14
N VAL A 237 -20.91 4.17 14.65
CA VAL A 237 -19.98 5.21 14.16
C VAL A 237 -20.42 5.68 12.78
N THR A 238 -20.40 6.99 12.52
CA THR A 238 -20.56 7.49 11.15
C THR A 238 -19.37 7.03 10.30
N LEU A 239 -19.60 6.17 9.31
CA LEU A 239 -18.63 5.87 8.26
C LEU A 239 -19.25 6.15 6.88
N GLY A 240 -18.46 5.91 5.83
CA GLY A 240 -18.92 6.10 4.46
C GLY A 240 -18.97 7.56 4.05
N VAL A 241 -19.88 7.87 3.12
CA VAL A 241 -20.09 9.21 2.56
C VAL A 241 -20.37 10.28 3.62
N PRO A 242 -21.22 10.05 4.65
CA PRO A 242 -21.46 11.05 5.70
C PRO A 242 -20.18 11.47 6.42
N ARG A 243 -19.28 10.52 6.71
CA ARG A 243 -18.02 10.82 7.39
C ARG A 243 -17.06 11.60 6.51
N ILE A 244 -16.94 11.21 5.23
CA ILE A 244 -16.14 11.95 4.25
C ILE A 244 -16.65 13.39 4.11
N LYS A 245 -17.98 13.58 4.10
CA LYS A 245 -18.60 14.92 4.07
C LYS A 245 -18.25 15.76 5.30
N GLU A 246 -18.24 15.17 6.50
CA GLU A 246 -17.82 15.89 7.72
C GLU A 246 -16.35 16.34 7.63
N ILE A 247 -15.47 15.46 7.15
CA ILE A 247 -14.02 15.72 7.03
C ILE A 247 -13.74 16.81 6.00
N ILE A 248 -14.28 16.68 4.77
CA ILE A 248 -14.04 17.65 3.69
C ILE A 248 -14.57 19.04 4.05
N ASN A 249 -15.69 19.12 4.78
CA ASN A 249 -16.26 20.39 5.21
C ASN A 249 -15.57 21.00 6.44
N ALA A 250 -14.63 20.30 7.07
CA ALA A 250 -14.07 20.68 8.37
C ALA A 250 -15.17 21.09 9.37
N ALA A 251 -16.21 20.24 9.48
CA ALA A 251 -17.39 20.56 10.27
C ALA A 251 -17.05 20.72 11.77
N LYS A 252 -17.46 21.84 12.37
CA LYS A 252 -17.23 22.11 13.81
C LYS A 252 -18.00 21.16 14.74
N LYS A 253 -19.16 20.67 14.29
CA LYS A 253 -20.01 19.72 15.03
C LYS A 253 -20.12 18.45 14.18
N ILE A 254 -19.65 17.34 14.72
CA ILE A 254 -19.72 16.01 14.09
C ILE A 254 -20.71 15.13 14.84
N SER A 255 -21.29 14.15 14.15
CA SER A 255 -22.40 13.35 14.69
C SER A 255 -21.95 12.39 15.78
N THR A 256 -20.78 11.75 15.61
CA THR A 256 -20.22 10.77 16.55
C THR A 256 -18.77 11.10 16.89
N PRO A 257 -18.51 12.07 17.79
CA PRO A 257 -17.16 12.34 18.27
C PRO A 257 -16.70 11.22 19.21
N ILE A 258 -15.57 10.60 18.89
CA ILE A 258 -14.94 9.56 19.71
C ILE A 258 -13.54 10.04 20.08
N ILE A 259 -13.21 9.92 21.37
CA ILE A 259 -11.87 10.21 21.90
C ILE A 259 -11.30 8.89 22.41
N THR A 260 -10.21 8.44 21.81
CA THR A 260 -9.44 7.28 22.30
C THR A 260 -8.37 7.78 23.25
N ALA A 261 -8.44 7.34 24.51
CA ALA A 261 -7.43 7.63 25.52
C ALA A 261 -6.79 6.32 25.97
N GLU A 262 -5.48 6.21 25.79
CA GLU A 262 -4.71 5.04 26.24
C GLU A 262 -4.45 5.10 27.74
N LEU A 263 -4.61 3.97 28.42
CA LEU A 263 -4.32 3.84 29.85
C LEU A 263 -2.84 3.54 30.07
N LEU A 264 -2.22 4.20 31.05
CA LEU A 264 -0.83 3.95 31.45
C LEU A 264 -0.58 2.51 31.94
N SER A 265 -1.58 1.92 32.61
CA SER A 265 -1.58 0.52 33.03
C SER A 265 -2.77 -0.18 32.39
N GLY A 266 -2.49 -1.04 31.42
CA GLY A 266 -3.51 -1.82 30.70
C GLY A 266 -3.82 -3.18 31.35
N GLN A 267 -3.13 -3.55 32.42
CA GLN A 267 -3.27 -4.89 33.04
C GLN A 267 -4.30 -4.95 34.17
N ASP A 268 -4.69 -3.82 34.74
CA ASP A 268 -5.61 -3.77 35.87
C ASP A 268 -6.98 -3.23 35.45
N GLU A 269 -7.96 -4.15 35.39
CA GLU A 269 -9.36 -3.81 35.07
C GLU A 269 -9.96 -2.84 36.11
N SER A 270 -9.56 -2.97 37.38
CA SER A 270 -10.07 -2.12 38.46
C SER A 270 -9.65 -0.66 38.27
N PHE A 271 -8.42 -0.45 37.78
CA PHE A 271 -7.91 0.87 37.41
C PHE A 271 -8.68 1.44 36.21
N GLY A 272 -8.94 0.62 35.19
CA GLY A 272 -9.74 1.02 34.03
C GLY A 272 -11.16 1.48 34.41
N VAL A 273 -11.84 0.75 35.30
CA VAL A 273 -13.16 1.13 35.81
C VAL A 273 -13.09 2.43 36.62
N LYS A 274 -12.04 2.62 37.43
CA LYS A 274 -11.85 3.84 38.21
C LYS A 274 -11.67 5.06 37.30
N VAL A 275 -10.83 4.96 36.27
CA VAL A 275 -10.63 6.03 35.29
C VAL A 275 -11.92 6.30 34.51
N LYS A 276 -12.65 5.26 34.09
CA LYS A 276 -13.94 5.41 33.42
C LYS A 276 -14.91 6.24 34.26
N ARG A 277 -15.04 5.94 35.55
CA ARG A 277 -15.92 6.67 36.49
C ARG A 277 -15.53 8.14 36.67
N CYS A 278 -14.26 8.52 36.45
CA CYS A 278 -13.84 9.92 36.53
C CYS A 278 -14.25 10.75 35.30
N ILE A 279 -14.50 10.11 34.16
CA ILE A 279 -14.77 10.77 32.88
C ILE A 279 -16.25 10.64 32.50
N GLU A 280 -16.87 9.52 32.84
CA GLU A 280 -18.29 9.26 32.60
C GLU A 280 -19.14 10.29 33.37
N LYS A 281 -19.95 11.03 32.62
CA LYS A 281 -20.83 12.04 33.20
C LYS A 281 -21.96 11.32 33.94
N VAL A 282 -21.99 11.47 35.25
CA VAL A 282 -23.10 11.01 36.10
C VAL A 282 -23.98 12.21 36.43
N VAL A 283 -25.28 12.09 36.23
CA VAL A 283 -26.25 13.13 36.63
C VAL A 283 -26.86 12.83 38.00
N LEU A 284 -27.40 13.84 38.69
CA LEU A 284 -27.98 13.67 40.02
C LEU A 284 -29.12 12.64 40.09
N GLY A 285 -29.83 12.40 38.99
CA GLY A 285 -30.90 11.38 38.93
C GLY A 285 -30.41 9.93 38.83
N GLU A 286 -29.09 9.71 38.67
CA GLU A 286 -28.47 8.39 38.58
C GLU A 286 -27.76 7.98 39.89
N VAL A 287 -27.72 8.88 40.88
CA VAL A 287 -27.13 8.69 42.21
C VAL A 287 -28.24 8.51 43.24
#